data_AF-A0A920R921-F1
#
_entry.id   AF-A0A920R921-F1
#
_cell.length_a   1.000
_cell.length_b   1.000
_cell.length_c   1.000
_cell.angle_alpha   90.00
_cell.angle_beta   90.00
_cell.angle_gamma   90.00
#
_symmetry.space_group_name_H-M   'P 1'
#
loop_
_entity.id
_entity.type
_entity.pdbx_description
1 polymer ?
#
loop_
_entity_poly.entity_id
_entity_poly.type
_entity_poly.pdbx_seq_one_letter_code
_entity_poly.pdbx_strand_id
1 'polypeptide(L)'
;MMVIPCENPLLFSLVTALVMSSTQSLADKIVIAHRGASGYFPEHTLEAKAMAYGMGAHYIEQDVVMTKDDHLIVLHDITLDRTTDVDEQYPNRARNDGRFYAIDFTLEEIRGLKASEGFRIENGEKVQGYSNRFPMGSSFFRVPTLEEEIQLIQGMNKSTGKDIGIYPEIKKTRVSS
;
A
#
# COMPACT_ATOMS: atom_id res chain seq x y z
N MET A 1 76.77 -19.82 -2.75
CA MET A 1 75.89 -20.91 -2.29
C MET A 1 75.39 -20.52 -0.90
N MET A 2 74.07 -20.44 -0.78
CA MET A 2 73.23 -20.18 0.40
C MET A 2 73.86 -20.41 1.78
N VAL A 3 73.77 -19.41 2.68
CA VAL A 3 73.33 -19.58 4.09
C VAL A 3 72.75 -18.23 4.58
N ILE A 4 71.48 -18.24 4.99
CA ILE A 4 70.81 -17.15 5.72
C ILE A 4 71.06 -17.38 7.22
N PRO A 5 71.54 -16.40 8.01
CA PRO A 5 71.48 -16.50 9.44
C PRO A 5 70.10 -16.04 9.94
N CYS A 6 69.50 -16.92 10.71
CA CYS A 6 68.34 -16.74 11.56
C CYS A 6 68.61 -15.68 12.62
N GLU A 7 67.77 -14.64 12.75
CA GLU A 7 67.33 -14.07 14.05
C GLU A 7 66.00 -13.32 13.86
N ASN A 8 64.93 -13.82 14.50
CA ASN A 8 64.07 -13.08 15.45
C ASN A 8 62.60 -13.59 15.42
N PRO A 9 62.18 -14.47 16.36
CA PRO A 9 60.83 -15.05 16.37
C PRO A 9 59.74 -14.12 16.95
N LEU A 10 60.05 -12.85 17.23
CA LEU A 10 59.10 -11.93 17.86
C LEU A 10 58.12 -11.23 16.91
N LEU A 11 58.23 -11.45 15.59
CA LEU A 11 57.37 -10.79 14.60
C LEU A 11 56.27 -11.71 14.04
N PHE A 12 55.82 -12.69 14.81
CA PHE A 12 54.74 -13.60 14.40
C PHE A 12 53.58 -13.72 15.40
N SER A 13 53.42 -12.73 16.28
CA SER A 13 52.33 -12.74 17.27
C SER A 13 51.29 -11.63 17.08
N LEU A 14 51.25 -10.94 15.94
CA LEU A 14 50.33 -9.80 15.74
C LEU A 14 49.49 -9.82 14.45
N VAL A 15 49.30 -10.98 13.81
CA VAL A 15 48.49 -11.06 12.56
C VAL A 15 47.36 -12.10 12.62
N THR A 16 47.14 -12.73 13.78
CA THR A 16 46.04 -13.70 14.00
C THR A 16 44.93 -13.15 14.89
N ALA A 17 44.70 -11.84 14.90
CA ALA A 17 43.40 -11.29 15.27
C ALA A 17 42.50 -11.28 14.01
N LEU A 18 42.26 -12.47 13.46
CA LEU A 18 41.36 -12.66 12.34
C LEU A 18 39.93 -12.36 12.83
N VAL A 19 39.51 -11.13 12.56
CA VAL A 19 38.15 -10.67 12.30
C VAL A 19 37.08 -11.77 12.42
N MET A 20 36.70 -12.11 13.64
CA MET A 20 35.38 -12.68 13.91
C MET A 20 34.44 -11.52 14.23
N SER A 21 34.28 -10.63 13.26
CA SER A 21 33.11 -9.77 13.26
C SER A 21 31.94 -10.69 12.93
N SER A 22 31.24 -11.14 13.96
CA SER A 22 29.97 -11.82 13.83
C SER A 22 29.07 -10.92 12.98
N THR A 23 28.93 -11.21 11.69
CA THR A 23 27.83 -10.72 10.87
C THR A 23 26.58 -11.39 11.39
N GLN A 24 26.09 -10.88 12.51
CA GLN A 24 24.77 -11.18 12.99
C GLN A 24 23.84 -10.61 11.93
N SER A 25 23.36 -11.48 11.04
CA SER A 25 22.23 -11.19 10.17
C SER A 25 21.07 -10.83 11.10
N LEU A 26 20.92 -9.54 11.37
CA LEU A 26 19.63 -9.00 11.72
C LEU A 26 18.76 -9.34 10.52
N ALA A 27 17.71 -10.12 10.69
CA ALA A 27 16.68 -10.23 9.67
C ALA A 27 16.30 -8.80 9.28
N ASP A 28 16.52 -8.42 8.03
CA ASP A 28 16.28 -7.06 7.58
C ASP A 28 14.83 -6.71 7.87
N LYS A 29 14.62 -5.71 8.73
CA LYS A 29 13.28 -5.24 9.07
C LYS A 29 12.66 -4.61 7.84
N ILE A 30 11.65 -5.25 7.27
CA ILE A 30 10.89 -4.70 6.16
C ILE A 30 9.81 -3.74 6.66
N VAL A 31 9.48 -2.76 5.82
CA VAL A 31 8.39 -1.79 6.04
C VAL A 31 7.37 -1.99 4.93
N ILE A 32 6.14 -2.34 5.32
CA ILE A 32 5.01 -2.49 4.41
C ILE A 32 4.08 -1.30 4.62
N ALA A 33 3.87 -0.51 3.57
CA ALA A 33 2.97 0.63 3.62
C ALA A 33 1.51 0.16 3.50
N HIS A 34 0.86 0.01 4.66
CA HIS A 34 -0.54 -0.38 4.78
C HIS A 34 -1.46 0.66 4.14
N ARG A 35 -2.08 0.27 3.02
CA ARG A 35 -2.93 1.08 2.15
C ARG A 35 -2.22 2.27 1.51
N GLY A 36 -0.91 2.16 1.32
CA GLY A 36 -0.03 3.29 0.99
C GLY A 36 0.28 4.15 2.22
N ALA A 37 0.49 5.45 2.00
CA ALA A 37 0.73 6.42 3.06
C ALA A 37 -0.59 6.93 3.66
N SER A 38 -1.46 6.00 4.09
CA SER A 38 -2.86 6.25 4.49
C SER A 38 -3.03 7.16 5.71
N GLY A 39 -1.95 7.44 6.45
CA GLY A 39 -1.95 8.48 7.49
C GLY A 39 -1.94 9.92 6.95
N TYR A 40 -1.66 10.10 5.65
CA TYR A 40 -1.40 11.41 5.03
C TYR A 40 -2.30 11.69 3.81
N PHE A 41 -2.69 10.66 3.07
CA PHE A 41 -3.62 10.73 1.93
C PHE A 41 -4.73 9.69 2.11
N PRO A 42 -5.90 9.87 1.45
CA PRO A 42 -6.95 8.87 1.48
C PRO A 42 -6.42 7.49 1.06
N GLU A 43 -6.85 6.46 1.81
CA GLU A 43 -6.36 5.10 1.64
C GLU A 43 -6.49 4.59 0.20
N HIS A 44 -5.49 3.82 -0.25
CA HIS A 44 -5.42 3.22 -1.60
C HIS A 44 -5.42 4.15 -2.82
N THR A 45 -5.45 5.47 -2.64
CA THR A 45 -5.26 6.40 -3.77
C THR A 45 -3.84 6.31 -4.34
N LEU A 46 -3.68 6.55 -5.64
CA LEU A 46 -2.36 6.53 -6.30
C LEU A 46 -1.39 7.54 -5.64
N GLU A 47 -1.92 8.65 -5.13
CA GLU A 47 -1.19 9.66 -4.35
C GLU A 47 -0.65 9.08 -3.04
N ALA A 48 -1.46 8.32 -2.29
CA ALA A 48 -1.01 7.61 -1.10
C ALA A 48 0.11 6.60 -1.44
N LYS A 49 0.03 5.94 -2.60
CA LYS A 49 1.08 5.00 -3.07
C LYS A 49 2.36 5.73 -3.42
N ALA A 50 2.28 6.82 -4.19
CA ALA A 50 3.42 7.63 -4.56
C ALA A 50 4.14 8.21 -3.33
N MET A 51 3.39 8.65 -2.31
CA MET A 51 3.98 9.11 -1.06
C MET A 51 4.67 7.98 -0.28
N ALA A 52 4.05 6.80 -0.17
CA ALA A 52 4.67 5.64 0.49
C ALA A 52 5.97 5.22 -0.20
N TYR A 53 5.97 5.23 -1.53
CA TYR A 53 7.16 5.02 -2.36
C TYR A 53 8.26 6.04 -2.04
N GLY A 54 7.89 7.32 -1.99
CA GLY A 54 8.80 8.43 -1.65
C GLY A 54 9.40 8.31 -0.26
N MET A 55 8.61 7.82 0.72
CA MET A 55 9.04 7.55 2.10
C MET A 55 9.96 6.34 2.25
N GLY A 56 10.15 5.52 1.21
CA GLY A 56 11.06 4.38 1.24
C GLY A 56 10.45 3.11 1.82
N ALA A 57 9.15 2.88 1.64
CA ALA A 57 8.55 1.57 1.94
C ALA A 57 9.22 0.47 1.11
N HIS A 58 9.35 -0.74 1.67
CA HIS A 58 9.88 -1.90 0.95
C HIS A 58 8.79 -2.57 0.13
N TYR A 59 7.56 -2.56 0.65
CA TYR A 59 6.36 -3.05 -0.01
C TYR A 59 5.24 -2.03 0.15
N ILE A 60 4.36 -1.96 -0.83
CA ILE A 60 3.11 -1.19 -0.77
C ILE A 60 1.97 -2.18 -0.88
N GLU A 61 1.01 -2.13 0.04
CA GLU A 61 -0.09 -3.11 0.13
C GLU A 61 -1.29 -2.71 -0.75
N GLN A 62 -2.01 -3.71 -1.28
CA GLN A 62 -3.26 -3.57 -2.04
C GLN A 62 -4.34 -4.40 -1.37
N ASP A 63 -5.53 -3.84 -1.15
CA ASP A 63 -6.73 -4.61 -0.84
C ASP A 63 -7.52 -4.79 -2.14
N VAL A 64 -7.73 -6.03 -2.60
CA VAL A 64 -8.29 -6.31 -3.92
C VAL A 64 -9.73 -6.81 -3.83
N VAL A 65 -10.63 -6.12 -4.53
CA VAL A 65 -12.04 -6.51 -4.75
C VAL A 65 -12.38 -6.48 -6.25
N MET A 66 -13.51 -7.08 -6.62
CA MET A 66 -13.95 -7.20 -8.01
C MET A 66 -15.18 -6.31 -8.29
N THR A 67 -15.23 -5.71 -9.47
CA THR A 67 -16.39 -4.97 -9.99
C THR A 67 -17.41 -5.92 -10.62
N LYS A 68 -18.56 -5.38 -11.04
CA LYS A 68 -19.61 -6.12 -11.77
C LYS A 68 -19.15 -6.66 -13.12
N ASP A 69 -18.24 -5.94 -13.77
CA ASP A 69 -17.68 -6.21 -15.09
C ASP A 69 -16.26 -6.80 -15.00
N ASP A 70 -15.99 -7.57 -13.95
CA ASP A 70 -14.80 -8.42 -13.75
C ASP A 70 -13.45 -7.69 -13.70
N HIS A 71 -13.44 -6.40 -13.34
CA HIS A 71 -12.22 -5.65 -13.10
C HIS A 71 -11.78 -5.74 -11.63
N LEU A 72 -10.47 -5.82 -11.41
CA LEU A 72 -9.88 -5.78 -10.07
C LEU A 72 -9.59 -4.32 -9.68
N ILE A 73 -10.15 -3.89 -8.55
CA ILE A 73 -9.92 -2.55 -7.99
C ILE A 73 -9.28 -2.65 -6.62
N VAL A 74 -8.64 -1.55 -6.21
CA VAL A 74 -7.98 -1.45 -4.92
C VAL A 74 -8.88 -0.71 -3.93
N LEU A 75 -9.52 -1.47 -3.04
CA LEU A 75 -10.50 -0.97 -2.07
C LEU A 75 -10.53 -1.87 -0.83
N HIS A 76 -10.41 -1.28 0.36
CA HIS A 76 -10.34 -2.05 1.60
C HIS A 76 -11.62 -2.83 1.92
N ASP A 77 -12.78 -2.21 1.77
CA ASP A 77 -14.06 -2.86 2.02
C ASP A 77 -14.65 -3.37 0.70
N ILE A 78 -15.50 -4.40 0.77
CA ILE A 78 -16.30 -4.82 -0.39
C ILE A 78 -17.41 -3.81 -0.75
N THR A 79 -17.52 -2.71 0.01
CA THR A 79 -18.49 -1.64 -0.18
C THR A 79 -17.80 -0.30 -0.40
N LEU A 80 -18.50 0.59 -1.11
CA LEU A 80 -18.02 1.91 -1.56
C LEU A 80 -18.41 3.03 -0.57
N ASP A 81 -19.42 2.78 0.27
CA ASP A 81 -20.13 3.74 1.12
C ASP A 81 -19.33 4.39 2.25
N ARG A 82 -18.11 3.93 2.54
CA ARG A 82 -17.27 4.48 3.62
C ARG A 82 -16.18 5.42 3.11
N THR A 83 -15.86 5.37 1.82
CA THR A 83 -14.69 6.03 1.22
C THR A 83 -15.01 6.71 -0.09
N THR A 84 -16.27 6.76 -0.52
CA THR A 84 -16.71 7.41 -1.75
C THR A 84 -18.01 8.19 -1.57
N ASP A 85 -18.44 8.90 -2.62
CA ASP A 85 -19.72 9.59 -2.75
C ASP A 85 -20.81 8.74 -3.45
N VAL A 86 -20.71 7.40 -3.38
CA VAL A 86 -21.64 6.47 -4.05
C VAL A 86 -23.11 6.66 -3.65
N ASP A 87 -23.36 7.05 -2.41
CA ASP A 87 -24.70 7.29 -1.87
C ASP A 87 -25.36 8.54 -2.47
N GLU A 88 -24.55 9.53 -2.82
CA GLU A 88 -24.98 10.75 -3.49
C GLU A 88 -25.20 10.53 -4.99
N GLN A 89 -24.29 9.79 -5.65
CA GLN A 89 -24.37 9.57 -7.10
C GLN A 89 -25.38 8.48 -7.50
N TYR A 90 -25.56 7.46 -6.67
CA TYR A 90 -26.38 6.28 -6.96
C TYR A 90 -27.37 5.93 -5.83
N PRO A 91 -28.20 6.85 -5.33
CA PRO A 91 -28.98 6.68 -4.09
C PRO A 91 -29.91 5.46 -4.06
N ASN A 92 -30.30 4.95 -5.24
CA ASN A 92 -31.23 3.81 -5.38
C ASN A 92 -30.51 2.46 -5.64
N ARG A 93 -29.19 2.40 -5.46
CA ARG A 93 -28.37 1.21 -5.77
C ARG A 93 -27.86 0.46 -4.53
N ALA A 94 -28.22 0.91 -3.33
CA ALA A 94 -27.96 0.16 -2.12
C ALA A 94 -28.70 -1.19 -2.12
N ARG A 95 -28.09 -2.21 -1.51
CA ARG A 95 -28.80 -3.47 -1.20
C ARG A 95 -29.75 -3.27 -0.02
N ASN A 96 -30.49 -4.33 0.33
CA ASN A 96 -31.47 -4.31 1.43
C ASN A 96 -30.89 -3.94 2.81
N ASP A 97 -29.58 -4.10 3.00
CA ASP A 97 -28.85 -3.71 4.20
C ASP A 97 -28.41 -2.22 4.19
N GLY A 98 -28.76 -1.47 3.15
CA GLY A 98 -28.39 -0.06 2.98
C GLY A 98 -26.95 0.16 2.50
N ARG A 99 -26.24 -0.90 2.09
CA ARG A 99 -24.82 -0.83 1.69
C ARG A 99 -24.65 -0.86 0.18
N PHE A 100 -23.54 -0.29 -0.30
CA PHE A 100 -23.22 -0.16 -1.72
C PHE A 100 -22.04 -1.05 -2.09
N TYR A 101 -22.29 -2.24 -2.60
CA TYR A 101 -21.25 -3.24 -2.85
C TYR A 101 -20.54 -3.01 -4.18
N ALA A 102 -19.20 -3.03 -4.19
CA ALA A 102 -18.41 -2.79 -5.41
C ALA A 102 -18.76 -3.75 -6.56
N ILE A 103 -19.10 -5.01 -6.25
CA ILE A 103 -19.51 -6.04 -7.23
C ILE A 103 -20.82 -5.71 -7.96
N ASP A 104 -21.59 -4.73 -7.47
CA ASP A 104 -22.84 -4.30 -8.11
C ASP A 104 -22.63 -3.14 -9.09
N PHE A 105 -21.41 -2.60 -9.19
CA PHE A 105 -21.06 -1.45 -10.03
C PHE A 105 -20.03 -1.81 -11.09
N THR A 106 -20.13 -1.23 -12.29
CA THR A 106 -19.10 -1.37 -13.32
C THR A 106 -17.86 -0.55 -12.97
N LEU A 107 -16.71 -0.84 -13.58
CA LEU A 107 -15.51 -0.03 -13.42
C LEU A 107 -15.75 1.42 -13.88
N GLU A 108 -16.54 1.63 -14.93
CA GLU A 108 -16.91 2.97 -15.40
C GLU A 108 -17.71 3.74 -14.34
N GLU A 109 -18.70 3.10 -13.72
CA GLU A 109 -19.48 3.71 -12.63
C GLU A 109 -18.57 4.07 -11.44
N ILE A 110 -17.66 3.17 -11.03
CA ILE A 110 -16.72 3.38 -9.92
C ILE A 110 -15.72 4.50 -10.23
N ARG A 111 -15.22 4.60 -11.47
CA ARG A 111 -14.34 5.69 -11.90
C ARG A 111 -15.01 7.07 -11.86
N GLY A 112 -16.34 7.11 -11.93
CA GLY A 112 -17.13 8.33 -11.77
C GLY A 112 -17.25 8.80 -10.31
N LEU A 113 -17.00 7.92 -9.35
CA LEU A 113 -17.04 8.25 -7.93
C LEU A 113 -15.82 9.07 -7.50
N LYS A 114 -16.03 9.93 -6.51
CA LYS A 114 -14.96 10.63 -5.80
C LYS A 114 -14.55 9.83 -4.59
N ALA A 115 -13.30 9.39 -4.55
CA ALA A 115 -12.73 8.80 -3.34
C ALA A 115 -12.41 9.90 -2.31
N SER A 116 -12.51 9.55 -1.03
CA SER A 116 -12.28 10.45 0.10
C SER A 116 -11.65 9.69 1.27
N GLU A 117 -11.08 10.42 2.23
CA GLU A 117 -10.73 9.86 3.54
C GLU A 117 -11.95 9.16 4.16
N GLY A 118 -11.69 8.06 4.86
CA GLY A 118 -12.74 7.21 5.41
C GLY A 118 -13.59 7.93 6.45
N PHE A 119 -14.91 7.72 6.36
CA PHE A 119 -15.88 8.31 7.28
C PHE A 119 -16.80 7.27 7.90
N ARG A 120 -17.62 7.71 8.84
CA ARG A 120 -18.72 6.94 9.43
C ARG A 120 -19.97 7.80 9.37
N ILE A 121 -21.13 7.16 9.40
CA ILE A 121 -22.38 7.88 9.55
C ILE A 121 -22.73 7.96 11.03
N GLU A 122 -22.81 9.17 11.56
CA GLU A 122 -23.24 9.45 12.91
C GLU A 122 -24.43 10.42 12.84
N ASN A 123 -25.59 10.02 13.37
CA ASN A 123 -26.83 10.80 13.34
C ASN A 123 -27.26 11.30 11.93
N GLY A 124 -26.90 10.55 10.88
CA GLY A 124 -27.21 10.91 9.49
C GLY A 124 -26.19 11.80 8.81
N GLU A 125 -25.09 12.16 9.49
CA GLU A 125 -24.02 12.98 8.95
C GLU A 125 -22.73 12.17 8.73
N LYS A 126 -21.97 12.52 7.70
CA LYS A 126 -20.64 11.95 7.43
C LYS A 126 -19.62 12.54 8.40
N VAL A 127 -19.08 11.72 9.29
CA VAL A 127 -18.04 12.09 10.25
C VAL A 127 -16.73 11.40 9.88
N GLN A 128 -15.68 12.17 9.63
CA GLN A 128 -14.35 11.64 9.29
C GLN A 128 -13.80 10.75 10.41
N GLY A 129 -13.34 9.54 10.07
CA GLY A 129 -12.92 8.54 11.05
C GLY A 129 -11.65 8.93 11.82
N TYR A 130 -10.68 9.55 11.14
CA TYR A 130 -9.44 10.05 11.75
C TYR A 130 -9.29 11.55 11.45
N SER A 131 -9.62 12.39 12.42
CA SER A 131 -9.66 13.86 12.24
C SER A 131 -8.31 14.51 11.91
N ASN A 132 -7.19 13.82 12.16
CA ASN A 132 -5.83 14.31 11.89
C ASN A 132 -5.26 13.88 10.53
N ARG A 133 -6.01 13.12 9.73
CA ARG A 133 -5.61 12.69 8.38
C ARG A 133 -6.04 13.70 7.32
N PHE A 134 -5.87 13.34 6.04
CA PHE A 134 -6.31 14.15 4.91
C PHE A 134 -7.78 14.56 5.10
N PRO A 135 -8.15 15.84 4.90
CA PRO A 135 -9.53 16.29 5.09
C PRO A 135 -10.51 15.58 4.15
N MET A 136 -11.55 14.96 4.72
CA MET A 136 -12.64 14.32 3.99
C MET A 136 -13.30 15.30 3.01
N GLY A 137 -13.64 14.83 1.82
CA GLY A 137 -14.33 15.63 0.78
C GLY A 137 -13.49 16.74 0.14
N SER A 138 -12.20 16.84 0.48
CA SER A 138 -11.27 17.80 -0.13
C SER A 138 -10.49 17.17 -1.28
N SER A 139 -10.08 17.98 -2.26
CA SER A 139 -9.37 17.53 -3.47
C SER A 139 -10.16 16.53 -4.31
N PHE A 140 -9.52 15.93 -5.31
CA PHE A 140 -10.09 14.92 -6.19
C PHE A 140 -9.24 13.66 -6.16
N PHE A 141 -9.82 12.57 -5.69
CA PHE A 141 -9.21 11.25 -5.70
C PHE A 141 -10.15 10.23 -6.34
N ARG A 142 -9.60 9.10 -6.78
CA ARG A 142 -10.35 8.02 -7.41
C ARG A 142 -9.94 6.67 -6.83
N VAL A 143 -10.83 5.69 -6.95
CA VAL A 143 -10.52 4.28 -6.68
C VAL A 143 -9.72 3.74 -7.87
N PRO A 144 -8.46 3.31 -7.69
CA PRO A 144 -7.68 2.77 -8.80
C PRO A 144 -7.99 1.29 -9.05
N THR A 145 -7.73 0.86 -10.28
CA THR A 145 -7.58 -0.57 -10.62
C THR A 145 -6.27 -1.13 -10.07
N LEU A 146 -6.21 -2.45 -9.88
CA LEU A 146 -4.97 -3.12 -9.52
C LEU A 146 -3.89 -2.92 -10.59
N GLU A 147 -4.28 -2.95 -11.87
CA GLU A 147 -3.38 -2.71 -13.00
C GLU A 147 -2.76 -1.31 -12.98
N GLU A 148 -3.55 -0.27 -12.71
CA GLU A 148 -3.05 1.12 -12.58
C GLU A 148 -2.03 1.24 -11.45
N GLU A 149 -2.26 0.60 -10.30
CA GLU A 149 -1.33 0.63 -9.19
C GLU A 149 -0.02 -0.12 -9.50
N ILE A 150 -0.10 -1.30 -10.14
CA ILE A 150 1.09 -2.05 -10.59
C ILE A 150 1.90 -1.22 -11.60
N GLN A 151 1.24 -0.59 -12.57
CA GLN A 151 1.89 0.27 -13.56
C GLN A 151 2.58 1.46 -12.90
N LEU A 152 1.95 2.09 -11.90
CA LEU A 152 2.56 3.17 -11.12
C LEU A 152 3.85 2.68 -10.43
N ILE A 153 3.78 1.60 -9.65
CA ILE A 153 4.92 1.11 -8.87
C ILE A 153 6.06 0.67 -9.81
N GLN A 154 5.76 -0.06 -10.88
CA GLN A 154 6.77 -0.47 -11.88
C GLN A 154 7.38 0.73 -12.60
N GLY A 155 6.56 1.73 -12.95
CA GLY A 155 7.02 2.97 -13.55
C GLY A 155 7.96 3.76 -12.64
N MET A 156 7.65 3.81 -11.34
CA MET A 156 8.50 4.44 -10.33
C MET A 156 9.79 3.65 -10.07
N ASN A 157 9.73 2.32 -9.99
CA ASN A 157 10.91 1.45 -9.89
C ASN A 157 11.88 1.74 -11.05
N LYS A 158 11.36 1.76 -12.28
CA LYS A 158 12.14 2.08 -13.48
C LYS A 158 12.75 3.48 -13.44
N SER A 159 11.98 4.50 -13.05
CA SER A 159 12.44 5.90 -13.12
C SER A 159 13.39 6.30 -11.99
N THR A 160 13.35 5.59 -10.86
CA THR A 160 14.17 5.91 -9.67
C THR A 160 15.27 4.89 -9.37
N GLY A 161 15.29 3.76 -10.09
CA GLY A 161 16.26 2.68 -9.89
C GLY A 161 16.06 1.88 -8.60
N LYS A 162 14.89 1.99 -7.96
CA LYS A 162 14.53 1.16 -6.80
C LYS A 162 13.77 -0.09 -7.25
N ASP A 163 13.58 -1.01 -6.31
CA ASP A 163 12.81 -2.25 -6.49
C ASP A 163 11.82 -2.42 -5.33
N ILE A 164 10.78 -1.58 -5.32
CA ILE A 164 9.70 -1.64 -4.32
C ILE A 164 8.67 -2.70 -4.74
N GLY A 165 8.32 -3.59 -3.80
CA GLY A 165 7.37 -4.68 -4.03
C GLY A 165 5.90 -4.32 -3.82
N ILE A 166 5.02 -5.20 -4.26
CA ILE A 166 3.57 -5.17 -3.99
C ILE A 166 3.19 -6.21 -2.93
N TYR A 167 2.11 -5.97 -2.19
CA TYR A 167 1.61 -6.87 -1.15
C TYR A 167 0.07 -6.99 -1.25
N PRO A 168 -0.44 -7.79 -2.20
CA PRO A 168 -1.88 -7.87 -2.45
C PRO A 168 -2.60 -8.77 -1.43
N GLU A 169 -3.67 -8.26 -0.85
CA GLU A 169 -4.67 -8.97 -0.05
C GLU A 169 -5.93 -9.20 -0.88
N ILE A 170 -6.35 -10.46 -1.02
CA ILE A 170 -7.64 -10.80 -1.64
C ILE A 170 -8.73 -10.63 -0.59
N LYS A 171 -9.65 -9.68 -0.78
CA LYS A 171 -10.80 -9.49 0.11
C LYS A 171 -11.86 -10.57 -0.10
N LYS A 172 -12.88 -10.55 0.76
CA LYS A 172 -13.97 -11.53 0.80
C LYS A 172 -14.46 -11.90 -0.60
N THR A 173 -14.40 -13.20 -0.91
CA THR A 173 -14.76 -13.77 -2.21
C THR A 173 -16.25 -14.10 -2.35
N ARG A 174 -17.04 -13.92 -1.30
CA ARG A 174 -18.49 -14.16 -1.28
C ARG A 174 -19.22 -13.05 -0.55
N VAL A 175 -20.24 -12.52 -1.18
CA VAL A 175 -21.28 -11.70 -0.53
C VAL A 175 -22.47 -12.62 -0.30
N SER A 176 -22.88 -12.80 0.96
CA SER A 176 -24.10 -13.57 1.24
C SER A 176 -25.30 -12.83 0.62
N SER A 177 -26.04 -13.54 -0.23
CA SER A 177 -27.31 -13.11 -0.81
C SER A 177 -28.36 -12.85 0.25
#